data_AF-A0A8S4QQK9-F1
#
_entry.id   AF-A0A8S4QQK9-F1
#
_cell.length_a   1.000
_cell.length_b   1.000
_cell.length_c   1.000
_cell.angle_alpha   90.00
_cell.angle_beta   90.00
_cell.angle_gamma   90.00
#
_symmetry.space_group_name_H-M   'P 1'
#
loop_
_entity.id
_entity.type
_entity.pdbx_description
1 polymer ?
#
loop_
_entity_poly.entity_id
_entity_poly.type
_entity_poly.pdbx_seq_one_letter_code
_entity_poly.pdbx_strand_id
1 'polypeptide(L)' 'FDKLAAEHNCLRIKLLGDCYYCVSGLPEAREDHARCCVEMGLDMIDAIA' A
#
# COMPACT_ATOMS: atom_id res chain seq x y z
N PHE A 1 7.19 -5.50 1.47
CA PHE A 1 6.03 -4.61 1.22
C PHE A 1 5.19 -5.02 0.01
N ASP A 2 5.76 -5.59 -1.05
CA ASP A 2 4.97 -6.05 -2.23
C ASP A 2 3.82 -7.01 -1.85
N LYS A 3 4.07 -7.96 -0.94
CA LYS A 3 3.04 -8.89 -0.44
C LYS A 3 1.91 -8.17 0.31
N LEU A 4 2.26 -7.28 1.24
CA LEU A 4 1.30 -6.46 1.99
C LEU A 4 0.48 -5.55 1.05
N ALA A 5 1.13 -4.99 0.02
CA ALA A 5 0.44 -4.18 -0.98
C ALA A 5 -0.63 -5.00 -1.73
N ALA A 6 -0.33 -6.26 -2.08
CA ALA A 6 -1.31 -7.14 -2.71
C ALA A 6 -2.47 -7.50 -1.77
N GLU A 7 -2.18 -7.77 -0.50
CA GLU A 7 -3.18 -8.08 0.54
C GLU A 7 -4.15 -6.90 0.77
N HIS A 8 -3.61 -5.68 0.78
CA HIS A 8 -4.37 -4.44 0.96
C HIS A 8 -4.92 -3.84 -0.34
N ASN A 9 -4.82 -4.54 -1.47
CA ASN A 9 -5.25 -4.03 -2.78
C ASN A 9 -4.64 -2.65 -3.13
N CYS A 10 -3.39 -2.45 -2.74
CA CYS A 10 -2.60 -1.28 -3.06
C CYS A 10 -1.70 -1.59 -4.27
N LEU A 11 -1.81 -0.78 -5.31
CA LEU A 11 -0.95 -0.84 -6.47
C LEU A 11 0.40 -0.22 -6.12
N ARG A 12 1.48 -0.99 -6.30
CA ARG A 12 2.83 -0.46 -6.22
C ARG A 12 3.12 0.43 -7.42
N ILE A 13 3.55 1.66 -7.18
CA ILE A 13 3.88 2.62 -8.26
C ILE A 13 5.35 2.55 -8.62
N LYS A 14 6.23 2.83 -7.65
CA LYS A 14 7.67 2.94 -7.91
C LYS A 14 8.47 2.76 -6.62
N LEU A 15 9.67 2.19 -6.77
CA LEU A 15 10.72 2.24 -5.76
C LEU A 15 11.66 3.38 -6.15
N LEU A 16 11.86 4.34 -5.25
CA LEU A 16 12.83 5.42 -5.44
C LEU A 16 13.85 5.37 -4.30
N GLY A 17 14.94 4.63 -4.52
CA GLY A 17 15.94 4.38 -3.47
C GLY A 17 15.35 3.52 -2.35
N ASP A 18 15.36 4.05 -1.13
CA ASP A 18 14.80 3.46 0.09
C ASP A 18 13.29 3.72 0.25
N CYS A 19 12.72 4.63 -0.53
CA CYS A 19 11.29 4.93 -0.48
C CYS A 19 10.45 3.91 -1.26
N TYR A 20 9.49 3.30 -0.57
CA TYR A 20 8.46 2.42 -1.14
C TYR A 20 7.15 3.19 -1.34
N TYR A 21 6.66 3.29 -2.58
CA TYR A 21 5.40 3.96 -2.91
C TYR A 21 4.33 3.00 -3.44
N CYS A 22 3.12 3.13 -2.89
CA CYS A 22 1.92 2.43 -3.29
C CYS A 22 0.69 3.35 -3.22
N VAL A 23 -0.35 3.00 -3.96
CA VAL A 23 -1.63 3.73 -3.99
C VAL A 23 -2.80 2.75 -4.00
N SER A 24 -3.90 3.09 -3.33
CA SER A 24 -5.17 2.35 -3.43
C SER A 24 -6.21 3.17 -4.19
N GLY A 25 -7.11 2.50 -4.92
CA GLY A 25 -8.14 3.15 -5.74
C GLY A 25 -7.69 3.52 -7.16
N LEU A 26 -6.60 2.92 -7.65
CA LEU A 26 -6.14 3.02 -9.04
C LEU A 26 -5.71 1.64 -9.55
N PRO A 27 -6.01 1.26 -10.82
CA PRO A 27 -6.68 2.06 -11.85
C PRO A 27 -8.21 2.16 -11.67
N GLU A 28 -8.81 1.31 -10.84
CA GLU A 28 -10.25 1.32 -10.55
C GLU A 28 -10.52 2.08 -9.25
N ALA A 29 -11.47 3.02 -9.31
CA ALA A 29 -11.95 3.74 -8.13
C ALA A 29 -12.58 2.76 -7.14
N ARG A 30 -12.24 2.92 -5.87
CA ARG A 30 -12.66 2.04 -4.79
C ARG A 30 -13.03 2.89 -3.59
N GLU A 31 -14.21 2.69 -3.00
CA GLU A 31 -14.70 3.54 -1.90
C GLU A 31 -13.89 3.40 -0.61
N ASP A 32 -13.31 2.22 -0.35
CA ASP A 32 -12.49 1.96 0.83
C ASP A 32 -10.98 2.16 0.61
N HIS A 33 -10.59 2.88 -0.45
CA HIS A 33 -9.21 3.18 -0.78
C HIS A 33 -8.42 3.79 0.40
N ALA A 34 -9.07 4.66 1.18
CA ALA A 34 -8.46 5.32 2.32
C ALA A 34 -8.15 4.32 3.45
N ARG A 35 -9.06 3.38 3.72
CA ARG A 35 -8.88 2.34 4.74
C ARG A 35 -7.75 1.40 4.33
N CYS A 36 -7.77 0.89 3.11
CA CYS A 36 -6.73 0.02 2.57
C CYS A 36 -5.33 0.66 2.65
N CYS A 37 -5.21 1.95 2.31
CA CYS A 37 -3.94 2.67 2.44
C CYS A 37 -3.46 2.79 3.89
N VAL A 38 -4.36 3.05 4.84
CA VAL A 38 -4.01 3.20 6.26
C VAL A 38 -3.64 1.86 6.88
N GLU A 39 -4.43 0.81 6.65
CA GLU A 39 -4.14 -0.55 7.13
C GLU A 39 -2.80 -1.06 6.57
N MET A 40 -2.54 -0.82 5.29
CA MET A 40 -1.23 -1.10 4.71
C MET A 40 -0.09 -0.37 5.44
N GLY A 41 -0.27 0.91 5.78
CA GLY A 41 0.73 1.68 6.50
C GLY A 41 1.03 1.13 7.90
N LEU A 42 0.00 0.66 8.60
CA LEU A 42 0.14 0.01 9.91
C LEU A 42 0.91 -1.32 9.79
N ASP A 43 0.53 -2.17 8.84
CA ASP A 43 1.22 -3.44 8.61
C ASP A 43 2.66 -3.25 8.13
N MET A 44 2.95 -2.16 7.41
CA MET A 44 4.32 -1.79 7.06
C MET A 44 5.17 -1.46 8.29
N ILE A 45 4.59 -0.80 9.31
CA ILE A 45 5.28 -0.53 10.58
C ILE A 45 5.57 -1.84 11.30
N ASP A 46 4.57 -2.72 11.43
CA ASP A 46 4.72 -4.01 12.10
C ASP A 46 5.71 -4.94 11.40
N ALA A 47 5.83 -4.85 10.07
CA ALA A 47 6.80 -5.63 9.30
C ALA A 47 8.24 -5.11 9.38
N ILE A 48 8.45 -3.87 9.85
CA ILE A 48 9.77 -3.25 10.02
C ILE A 48 10.25 -3.29 11.48
N ALA A 49 9.31 -3.29 12.44
CA ALA A 49 9.58 -3.39 13.87
C ALA A 49 10.34 -4.68 14.25
#